data_AF-A0A2G6D3F8-F1
#
_entry.id   AF-A0A2G6D3F8-F1
#
_cell.length_a   1.000
_cell.length_b   1.000
_cell.length_c   1.000
_cell.angle_alpha   90.00
_cell.angle_beta   90.00
_cell.angle_gamma   90.00
#
_symmetry.space_group_name_H-M   'P 1'
#
loop_
_entity.id
_entity.type
_entity.pdbx_description
1 polymer ?
#
loop_
_entity_poly.entity_id
_entity_poly.type
_entity_poly.pdbx_seq_one_letter_code
_entity_poly.pdbx_strand_id
1 'polypeptide(L)'
;MIIVFVGLLLRSVIGVVAAVILIWVCNVVTTGMMASLGILMTPPSSIAPTIILTIAVADAVHILSGFLKRWRSGLPKDEALSHGLHANLFAITLTSITTAIGFLNLNFSEAPPYQDLGNVVAIGVIAAYLYSVFWLTALLRVLPLDKIAYIDKLFTKAKGSSTAAQVLSDTTPAAIAANLNPLQKLVKSVINTPKLTLSLLGTFAIMSVLCIPMNRINDAYVEYFSTDTTFRQDTDFIAHNLTGVYSIELDIKSSRNVSVIC
;
A
#
# COMPACT_ATOMS: atom_id res chain seq x y z
N MET A 1 -0.07 -0.45 13.17
CA MET A 1 0.49 0.78 12.57
C MET A 1 -0.54 1.52 11.70
N ILE A 2 -1.20 0.86 10.75
CA ILE A 2 -2.16 1.49 9.81
C ILE A 2 -3.31 2.24 10.51
N ILE A 3 -3.92 1.66 11.55
CA ILE A 3 -5.03 2.29 12.28
C ILE A 3 -4.65 3.67 12.85
N VAL A 4 -3.43 3.78 13.39
CA VAL A 4 -2.91 5.04 13.95
C VAL A 4 -2.72 6.08 12.85
N PHE A 5 -2.16 5.68 11.72
CA PHE A 5 -1.91 6.56 10.59
C PHE A 5 -3.21 7.06 9.94
N VAL A 6 -4.15 6.15 9.68
CA VAL A 6 -5.48 6.47 9.14
C VAL A 6 -6.27 7.34 10.12
N GLY A 7 -6.16 7.08 11.43
CA GLY A 7 -6.73 7.92 12.48
C GLY A 7 -6.15 9.33 12.52
N LEU A 8 -4.84 9.47 12.34
CA LEU A 8 -4.16 10.77 12.29
C LEU A 8 -4.55 11.58 11.05
N LEU A 9 -4.64 10.92 9.89
CA LEU A 9 -4.98 11.56 8.62
C LEU A 9 -6.45 11.99 8.54
N LEU A 10 -7.37 11.11 8.90
CA LEU A 10 -8.80 11.37 8.75
C LEU A 10 -9.37 12.19 9.92
N ARG A 11 -8.70 12.15 11.07
CA ARG A 11 -9.16 12.76 12.34
C ARG A 11 -10.63 12.42 12.61
N SER A 12 -11.04 11.18 12.31
CA SER A 12 -12.43 10.71 12.42
C SER A 12 -12.43 9.23 12.73
N VAL A 13 -12.84 8.86 13.94
CA VAL A 13 -12.88 7.45 14.42
C VAL A 13 -13.78 6.59 13.54
N ILE A 14 -14.94 7.14 13.16
CA ILE A 14 -15.88 6.49 12.25
C ILE A 14 -15.22 6.14 10.92
N GLY A 15 -14.48 7.12 10.39
CA GLY A 15 -13.77 6.95 9.13
C GLY A 15 -12.74 5.82 9.20
N VAL A 16 -12.01 5.74 10.32
CA VAL A 16 -11.07 4.65 10.56
C VAL A 16 -11.79 3.30 10.60
N VAL A 17 -12.89 3.19 11.35
CA VAL A 17 -13.66 1.94 11.46
C VAL A 17 -14.18 1.49 10.10
N ALA A 18 -14.75 2.40 9.31
CA ALA A 18 -15.25 2.09 7.96
C ALA A 18 -14.12 1.57 7.05
N ALA A 19 -12.94 2.20 7.09
CA ALA A 19 -11.76 1.75 6.35
C ALA A 19 -11.28 0.36 6.81
N VAL A 20 -11.24 0.11 8.13
CA VAL A 20 -10.84 -1.18 8.69
C VAL A 20 -11.80 -2.30 8.29
N ILE A 21 -13.11 -2.05 8.32
CA ILE A 21 -14.10 -3.06 7.91
C ILE A 21 -13.95 -3.34 6.40
N LEU A 22 -13.79 -2.31 5.57
CA LEU A 22 -13.55 -2.49 4.14
C LEU A 22 -12.34 -3.39 3.88
N ILE A 23 -11.20 -3.10 4.53
CA ILE A 23 -9.97 -3.89 4.42
C ILE A 23 -10.21 -5.35 4.79
N TRP A 24 -10.95 -5.59 5.87
CA TRP A 24 -11.28 -6.94 6.32
C TRP A 24 -12.10 -7.69 5.28
N VAL A 25 -13.16 -7.05 4.77
CA VAL A 25 -14.02 -7.63 3.73
C VAL A 25 -13.23 -7.94 2.46
N CYS A 26 -12.37 -7.03 2.01
CA CYS A 26 -11.52 -7.26 0.83
C CYS A 26 -10.61 -8.48 1.02
N ASN A 27 -9.93 -8.59 2.16
CA ASN A 27 -9.05 -9.73 2.43
C ASN A 27 -9.80 -11.06 2.48
N VAL A 28 -10.99 -11.10 3.10
CA VAL A 28 -11.83 -12.30 3.13
C VAL A 28 -12.27 -12.69 1.72
N VAL A 29 -12.67 -11.72 0.90
CA VAL A 29 -13.07 -11.98 -0.49
C VAL A 29 -11.89 -12.50 -1.31
N THR A 30 -10.71 -11.88 -1.21
CA THR A 30 -9.54 -12.32 -1.98
C THR A 30 -9.05 -13.68 -1.56
N THR A 31 -8.95 -13.95 -0.26
CA THR A 31 -8.55 -15.27 0.24
C THR A 31 -9.59 -16.35 -0.08
N GLY A 32 -10.88 -16.01 -0.07
CA GLY A 32 -11.95 -16.89 -0.51
C GLY A 32 -11.88 -17.21 -2.02
N MET A 33 -11.62 -16.20 -2.85
CA MET A 33 -11.42 -16.40 -4.30
C MET A 33 -10.16 -17.22 -4.59
N MET A 34 -9.06 -16.93 -3.90
CA MET A 34 -7.82 -17.70 -3.98
C MET A 34 -8.05 -19.18 -3.66
N ALA A 35 -8.77 -19.47 -2.57
CA ALA A 35 -9.14 -20.83 -2.20
C ALA A 35 -10.01 -21.51 -3.26
N SER A 36 -10.96 -20.80 -3.86
CA SER A 36 -11.83 -21.34 -4.91
C SER A 36 -11.08 -21.68 -6.21
N LEU A 37 -9.98 -20.99 -6.49
CA LEU A 37 -9.11 -21.22 -7.64
C LEU A 37 -8.05 -22.30 -7.38
N GLY A 38 -8.01 -22.87 -6.17
CA GLY A 38 -7.02 -23.89 -5.79
C GLY A 38 -5.60 -23.34 -5.65
N ILE A 39 -5.42 -22.02 -5.52
CA ILE A 39 -4.11 -21.38 -5.38
C ILE A 39 -3.59 -21.65 -3.96
N LEU A 40 -2.40 -22.26 -3.88
CA LEU A 40 -1.75 -22.60 -2.63
C LEU A 40 -1.02 -21.38 -2.05
N MET A 41 -1.07 -21.24 -0.73
CA MET A 41 -0.37 -20.15 -0.04
C MET A 41 1.12 -20.50 0.10
N THR A 42 1.91 -20.08 -0.88
CA THR A 42 3.38 -20.14 -0.89
C THR A 42 4.00 -18.95 -0.15
N PRO A 43 5.28 -19.01 0.28
CA PRO A 43 5.93 -17.87 0.94
C PRO A 43 5.86 -16.56 0.12
N PRO A 44 6.13 -16.54 -1.20
CA PRO A 44 5.94 -15.33 -2.01
C PRO A 44 4.49 -14.82 -2.01
N SER A 45 3.51 -15.72 -2.17
CA SER A 45 2.08 -15.35 -2.19
C SER A 45 1.54 -14.88 -0.84
N SER A 46 2.15 -15.30 0.28
CA SER A 46 1.70 -14.92 1.63
C SER A 46 1.80 -13.43 1.95
N ILE A 47 2.56 -12.67 1.13
CA ILE A 47 2.69 -11.21 1.24
C ILE A 47 1.46 -10.50 0.63
N ALA A 48 0.67 -11.18 -0.20
CA ALA A 48 -0.47 -10.60 -0.92
C ALA A 48 -1.47 -9.83 -0.02
N PRO A 49 -1.92 -10.35 1.14
CA PRO A 49 -2.83 -9.62 2.03
C PRO A 49 -2.27 -8.27 2.49
N THR A 50 -0.96 -8.18 2.71
CA THR A 50 -0.28 -6.93 3.11
C THR A 50 -0.29 -5.91 1.97
N ILE A 51 -0.13 -6.36 0.72
CA ILE A 51 -0.20 -5.49 -0.47
C ILE A 51 -1.63 -5.00 -0.69
N ILE A 52 -2.62 -5.90 -0.62
CA ILE A 52 -4.03 -5.54 -0.81
C ILE A 52 -4.48 -4.55 0.26
N LEU A 53 -4.05 -4.76 1.50
CA LEU A 53 -4.27 -3.86 2.61
C LEU A 53 -3.78 -2.42 2.32
N THR A 54 -2.58 -2.23 1.81
CA THR A 54 -2.03 -0.88 1.58
C THR A 54 -2.79 -0.14 0.48
N ILE A 55 -3.18 -0.84 -0.58
CA ILE A 55 -3.95 -0.28 -1.70
C ILE A 55 -5.37 0.08 -1.25
N ALA A 56 -6.05 -0.84 -0.56
CA ALA A 56 -7.40 -0.60 -0.02
C ALA A 56 -7.44 0.59 0.95
N VAL A 57 -6.40 0.77 1.77
CA VAL A 57 -6.27 1.95 2.65
C VAL A 57 -6.16 3.23 1.83
N ALA A 58 -5.35 3.24 0.77
CA ALA A 58 -5.18 4.42 -0.07
C ALA A 58 -6.51 4.85 -0.71
N ASP A 59 -7.23 3.91 -1.33
CA ASP A 59 -8.53 4.17 -1.98
C ASP A 59 -9.55 4.69 -0.97
N ALA A 60 -9.65 4.04 0.19
CA ALA A 60 -10.53 4.46 1.28
C ALA A 60 -10.20 5.87 1.76
N VAL A 61 -8.91 6.21 1.96
CA VAL A 61 -8.49 7.54 2.43
C VAL A 61 -8.84 8.62 1.41
N HIS A 62 -8.67 8.39 0.10
CA HIS A 62 -9.04 9.36 -0.93
C HIS A 62 -10.55 9.64 -0.96
N ILE A 63 -11.38 8.60 -0.94
CA ILE A 63 -12.84 8.74 -0.93
C ILE A 63 -13.30 9.42 0.36
N LEU A 64 -12.80 8.94 1.50
CA LEU A 64 -13.26 9.35 2.82
C LEU A 64 -12.78 10.75 3.20
N SER A 65 -11.56 11.14 2.86
CA SER A 65 -11.08 12.51 3.09
C SER A 65 -11.85 13.51 2.21
N GLY A 66 -12.15 13.14 0.95
CA GLY A 66 -12.96 13.95 0.03
C GLY A 66 -14.40 14.16 0.52
N PHE A 67 -15.00 13.10 1.07
CA PHE A 67 -16.32 13.14 1.71
C PHE A 67 -16.31 13.94 3.02
N LEU A 68 -15.44 13.58 3.98
CA LEU A 68 -15.39 14.19 5.31
C LEU A 68 -15.11 15.68 5.24
N LYS A 69 -14.26 16.14 4.31
CA LYS A 69 -13.96 17.57 4.12
C LYS A 69 -15.22 18.37 3.76
N ARG A 70 -16.07 17.83 2.87
CA ARG A 70 -17.29 18.50 2.38
C ARG A 70 -18.46 18.38 3.34
N TRP A 71 -18.59 17.21 3.97
CA TRP A 71 -19.60 17.02 5.01
C TRP A 71 -19.33 17.94 6.23
N ARG A 72 -18.05 18.10 6.63
CA ARG A 72 -17.66 19.07 7.68
C ARG A 72 -17.86 20.53 7.30
N SER A 73 -17.89 20.87 6.01
CA SER A 73 -18.22 22.23 5.54
C SER A 73 -19.73 22.50 5.48
N GLY A 74 -20.58 21.55 5.90
CA GLY A 74 -22.03 21.73 6.02
C GLY A 74 -22.84 21.30 4.82
N LEU A 75 -22.25 20.64 3.81
CA LEU A 75 -23.03 20.10 2.69
C LEU A 75 -23.92 18.93 3.16
N PRO A 76 -25.13 18.78 2.56
CA PRO A 76 -25.96 17.62 2.82
C PRO A 76 -25.21 16.35 2.41
N LYS A 77 -25.47 15.28 3.17
CA LYS A 77 -24.67 14.05 3.14
C LYS A 77 -24.56 13.41 1.75
N ASP A 78 -25.68 13.35 1.02
CA ASP A 78 -25.72 12.76 -0.33
C ASP A 78 -24.89 13.58 -1.33
N GLU A 79 -24.95 14.91 -1.25
CA GLU A 79 -24.13 15.79 -2.11
C GLU A 79 -22.64 15.72 -1.75
N ALA A 80 -22.30 15.67 -0.46
CA ALA A 80 -20.93 15.53 0.00
C ALA A 80 -20.32 14.19 -0.48
N LEU A 81 -21.10 13.11 -0.47
CA LEU A 81 -20.69 11.79 -0.94
C LEU A 81 -20.49 11.77 -2.46
N SER A 82 -21.46 12.30 -3.21
CA SER A 82 -21.37 12.40 -4.68
C SER A 82 -20.13 13.20 -5.11
N HIS A 83 -19.94 14.40 -4.57
CA HIS A 83 -18.77 15.21 -4.90
C HIS A 83 -17.44 14.59 -4.46
N GLY A 84 -17.43 13.91 -3.31
CA GLY A 84 -16.27 13.18 -2.81
C GLY A 84 -15.85 12.04 -3.74
N LEU A 85 -16.84 11.30 -4.25
CA LEU A 85 -16.62 10.20 -5.19
C LEU A 85 -16.19 10.72 -6.56
N HIS A 86 -16.94 11.64 -7.15
CA HIS A 86 -16.65 12.18 -8.49
C HIS A 86 -15.25 12.80 -8.60
N ALA A 87 -14.76 13.46 -7.55
CA ALA A 87 -13.44 14.08 -7.55
C ALA A 87 -12.28 13.07 -7.57
N ASN A 88 -12.49 11.85 -7.06
CA ASN A 88 -11.42 10.85 -6.90
C ASN A 88 -11.61 9.61 -7.78
N LEU A 89 -12.81 9.39 -8.32
CA LEU A 89 -13.16 8.15 -9.03
C LEU A 89 -12.24 7.89 -10.22
N PHE A 90 -11.98 8.89 -11.06
CA PHE A 90 -11.09 8.74 -12.21
C PHE A 90 -9.67 8.35 -11.80
N ALA A 91 -9.11 9.02 -10.79
CA ALA A 91 -7.77 8.74 -10.29
C ALA A 91 -7.69 7.31 -9.69
N ILE A 92 -8.64 6.94 -8.83
CA ILE A 92 -8.68 5.64 -8.16
C ILE A 92 -8.89 4.49 -9.16
N THR A 93 -9.72 4.70 -10.18
CA THR A 93 -9.95 3.69 -11.22
C THR A 93 -8.67 3.43 -12.02
N LEU A 94 -7.98 4.51 -12.43
CA LEU A 94 -6.75 4.42 -13.19
C LEU A 94 -5.64 3.74 -12.38
N THR A 95 -5.50 4.09 -11.10
CA THR A 95 -4.51 3.45 -10.21
C THR A 95 -4.83 1.98 -10.01
N SER A 96 -6.09 1.62 -9.77
CA SER A 96 -6.49 0.22 -9.57
C SER A 96 -6.22 -0.64 -10.81
N ILE A 97 -6.57 -0.14 -12.00
CA ILE A 97 -6.33 -0.82 -13.27
C ILE A 97 -4.82 -0.99 -13.51
N THR A 98 -4.04 0.08 -13.37
CA THR A 98 -2.59 0.01 -13.63
C THR A 98 -1.88 -0.90 -12.64
N THR A 99 -2.31 -0.91 -11.37
CA THR A 99 -1.76 -1.81 -10.35
C THR A 99 -2.14 -3.26 -10.63
N ALA A 100 -3.38 -3.54 -11.02
CA ALA A 100 -3.79 -4.88 -11.41
C ALA A 100 -2.97 -5.39 -12.62
N ILE A 101 -2.80 -4.56 -13.66
CA ILE A 101 -1.95 -4.89 -14.82
C ILE A 101 -0.50 -5.12 -14.39
N GLY A 102 0.04 -4.28 -13.50
CA GLY A 102 1.39 -4.41 -12.97
C GLY A 102 1.63 -5.75 -12.27
N PHE A 103 0.67 -6.23 -11.46
CA PHE A 103 0.77 -7.53 -10.81
C PHE A 103 0.51 -8.70 -11.77
N LEU A 104 -0.38 -8.54 -12.76
CA LEU A 104 -0.61 -9.56 -13.79
C LEU A 104 0.63 -9.80 -14.66
N ASN A 105 1.54 -8.85 -14.78
CA ASN A 105 2.83 -9.08 -15.45
C ASN A 105 3.69 -10.16 -14.77
N LEU A 106 3.43 -10.50 -13.50
CA LEU A 106 4.12 -11.61 -12.84
C LEU A 106 3.75 -12.97 -13.43
N ASN A 107 2.68 -13.07 -14.23
CA ASN A 107 2.35 -14.29 -14.97
C ASN A 107 3.39 -14.64 -16.04
N PHE A 108 4.28 -13.70 -16.42
CA PHE A 108 5.43 -13.98 -17.29
C PHE A 108 6.64 -14.57 -16.54
N SER A 109 6.57 -14.73 -15.22
CA SER A 109 7.63 -15.37 -14.44
C SER A 109 7.68 -16.86 -14.70
N GLU A 110 8.88 -17.44 -14.81
CA GLU A 110 9.06 -18.90 -14.92
C GLU A 110 8.76 -19.64 -13.61
N ALA A 111 8.75 -18.92 -12.49
CA ALA A 111 8.50 -19.49 -11.17
C ALA A 111 7.00 -19.38 -10.81
N PRO A 112 6.26 -20.50 -10.70
CA PRO A 112 4.82 -20.51 -10.43
C PRO A 112 4.38 -19.69 -9.19
N PRO A 113 5.13 -19.67 -8.06
CA PRO A 113 4.75 -18.88 -6.89
C PRO A 113 4.56 -17.38 -7.16
N TYR A 114 5.26 -16.81 -8.15
CA TYR A 114 5.11 -15.39 -8.52
C TYR A 114 3.88 -15.16 -9.41
N GLN A 115 3.52 -16.13 -10.25
CA GLN A 115 2.28 -16.10 -11.04
C GLN A 115 1.06 -16.09 -10.09
N ASP A 116 1.08 -16.99 -9.10
CA ASP A 116 0.05 -17.05 -8.05
C ASP A 116 -0.07 -15.74 -7.27
N LEU A 117 1.06 -15.18 -6.82
CA LEU A 117 1.09 -13.87 -6.17
C LEU A 117 0.47 -12.77 -7.05
N GLY A 118 0.82 -12.73 -8.34
CA GLY A 118 0.30 -11.76 -9.30
C GLY A 118 -1.22 -11.84 -9.45
N ASN A 119 -1.75 -13.04 -9.63
CA ASN A 119 -3.18 -13.27 -9.79
C ASN A 119 -3.97 -12.94 -8.51
N VAL A 120 -3.47 -13.37 -7.34
CA VAL A 120 -4.12 -13.10 -6.04
C VAL A 120 -4.17 -11.60 -5.76
N VAL A 121 -3.06 -10.88 -5.96
CA VAL A 121 -3.04 -9.43 -5.75
C VAL A 121 -3.93 -8.71 -6.76
N ALA A 122 -3.91 -9.09 -8.04
CA ALA A 122 -4.77 -8.47 -9.05
C ALA A 122 -6.25 -8.61 -8.69
N ILE A 123 -6.69 -9.80 -8.26
CA ILE A 123 -8.05 -10.04 -7.75
C ILE A 123 -8.34 -9.14 -6.55
N GLY A 124 -7.42 -9.07 -5.59
CA GLY A 124 -7.59 -8.25 -4.39
C GLY A 124 -7.65 -6.75 -4.65
N VAL A 125 -6.88 -6.24 -5.61
CA VAL A 125 -6.92 -4.83 -6.03
C VAL A 125 -8.23 -4.49 -6.70
N ILE A 126 -8.72 -5.33 -7.61
CA ILE A 126 -10.02 -5.13 -8.26
C ILE A 126 -11.15 -5.24 -7.22
N ALA A 127 -11.07 -6.19 -6.29
CA ALA A 127 -12.02 -6.26 -5.17
C ALA A 127 -11.96 -4.99 -4.31
N ALA A 128 -10.77 -4.51 -3.93
CA ALA A 128 -10.60 -3.28 -3.15
C ALA A 128 -11.20 -2.05 -3.84
N TYR A 129 -11.01 -1.92 -5.16
CA TYR A 129 -11.65 -0.90 -5.97
C TYR A 129 -13.18 -0.99 -5.91
N LEU A 130 -13.76 -2.18 -6.16
CA LEU A 130 -15.21 -2.36 -6.15
C LEU A 130 -15.80 -2.12 -4.75
N TYR A 131 -15.19 -2.65 -3.71
CA TYR A 131 -15.66 -2.44 -2.35
C TYR A 131 -15.49 -0.98 -1.90
N SER A 132 -14.45 -0.27 -2.33
CA SER A 132 -14.28 1.14 -1.97
C SER A 132 -15.25 2.06 -2.70
N VAL A 133 -15.52 1.82 -3.98
CA VAL A 133 -16.46 2.63 -4.76
C VAL A 133 -17.91 2.33 -4.40
N PHE A 134 -18.28 1.06 -4.25
CA PHE A 134 -19.69 0.66 -4.03
C PHE A 134 -20.01 0.47 -2.55
N TRP A 135 -19.26 -0.40 -1.87
CA TRP A 135 -19.62 -0.82 -0.51
C TRP A 135 -19.34 0.26 0.54
N LEU A 136 -18.16 0.90 0.48
CA LEU A 136 -17.81 1.97 1.42
C LEU A 136 -18.69 3.19 1.24
N THR A 137 -19.01 3.59 0.00
CA THR A 137 -19.91 4.73 -0.24
C THR A 137 -21.33 4.42 0.24
N ALA A 138 -21.84 3.22 0.00
CA ALA A 138 -23.12 2.76 0.54
C ALA A 138 -23.13 2.74 2.08
N LEU A 139 -22.05 2.22 2.70
CA LEU A 139 -21.88 2.20 4.15
C LEU A 139 -21.90 3.63 4.71
N LEU A 140 -21.15 4.55 4.12
CA LEU A 140 -21.11 5.95 4.54
C LEU A 140 -22.49 6.61 4.41
N ARG A 141 -23.28 6.27 3.38
CA ARG A 141 -24.64 6.79 3.19
C ARG A 141 -25.63 6.31 4.27
N VAL A 142 -25.53 5.07 4.74
CA VAL A 142 -26.42 4.54 5.79
C VAL A 142 -26.01 4.99 7.18
N LEU A 143 -24.72 5.24 7.41
CA LEU A 143 -24.20 5.50 8.75
C LEU A 143 -24.72 6.83 9.33
N PRO A 144 -25.35 6.87 10.53
CA PRO A 144 -25.87 8.10 11.11
C PRO A 144 -24.75 8.98 11.67
N LEU A 145 -24.11 9.75 10.80
CA LEU A 145 -23.00 10.65 11.15
C LEU A 145 -23.45 11.82 12.05
N ASP A 146 -24.73 12.18 12.00
CA ASP A 146 -25.30 13.34 12.68
C ASP A 146 -25.35 13.16 14.22
N LYS A 147 -25.60 11.93 14.68
CA LYS A 147 -25.58 11.59 16.12
C LYS A 147 -24.16 11.51 16.69
N ILE A 148 -23.15 11.33 15.83
CA ILE A 148 -21.76 11.09 16.21
C ILE A 148 -20.90 12.36 16.03
N ALA A 149 -21.37 13.33 15.23
CA ALA A 149 -20.83 14.70 15.15
C ALA A 149 -20.81 15.42 16.53
N TYR A 150 -21.66 15.01 17.47
CA TYR A 150 -21.64 15.49 18.85
C TYR A 150 -20.34 15.12 19.59
N ILE A 151 -19.81 13.91 19.35
CA ILE A 151 -18.57 13.41 19.97
C ILE A 151 -17.36 14.10 19.33
N ASP A 152 -17.33 14.30 18.00
CA ASP A 152 -16.25 15.05 17.32
C ASP A 152 -16.21 16.52 17.78
N LYS A 153 -17.38 17.15 18.00
CA LYS A 153 -17.49 18.49 18.60
C LYS A 153 -17.02 18.55 20.05
N LEU A 154 -17.26 17.52 20.87
CA LEU A 154 -16.75 17.43 22.24
C LEU A 154 -15.21 17.30 22.28
N PHE A 155 -14.63 16.46 21.42
CA PHE A 155 -13.17 16.30 21.32
C PHE A 155 -12.46 17.53 20.72
N THR A 156 -13.08 18.21 19.76
CA THR A 156 -12.54 19.46 19.18
C THR A 156 -12.73 20.67 20.11
N LYS A 157 -13.84 20.75 20.87
CA LYS A 157 -14.06 21.79 21.89
C LYS A 157 -13.09 21.66 23.07
N ALA A 158 -12.75 20.44 23.50
CA ALA A 158 -11.71 20.20 24.50
C ALA A 158 -10.30 20.64 24.03
N LYS A 159 -10.09 20.83 22.72
CA LYS A 159 -8.83 21.27 22.11
C LYS A 159 -8.87 22.70 21.56
N GLY A 160 -10.02 23.38 21.70
CA GLY A 160 -10.40 24.59 20.96
C GLY A 160 -10.36 25.89 21.76
N SER A 161 -9.53 26.00 22.80
CA SER A 161 -9.11 27.30 23.35
C SER A 161 -7.83 27.75 22.65
N SER A 162 -7.91 28.08 21.36
CA SER A 162 -6.88 28.89 20.71
C SER A 162 -7.40 29.49 19.40
N THR A 163 -8.12 30.59 19.53
CA THR A 163 -7.88 31.90 18.91
C THR A 163 -6.98 31.97 17.65
N ALA A 164 -7.20 31.13 16.63
CA ALA A 164 -6.40 31.18 15.38
C ALA A 164 -7.22 31.47 14.11
N ALA A 165 -8.55 31.46 14.18
CA ALA A 165 -9.42 31.63 13.01
C ALA A 165 -9.80 33.09 12.70
N GLN A 166 -9.40 34.06 13.53
CA GLN A 166 -9.85 35.45 13.41
C GLN A 166 -8.79 36.43 12.87
N VAL A 167 -7.56 35.97 12.60
CA VAL A 167 -6.43 36.85 12.20
C VAL A 167 -6.04 36.69 10.72
N LEU A 168 -6.64 35.75 9.97
CA LEU A 168 -6.23 35.42 8.60
C LEU A 168 -7.02 36.12 7.47
N SER A 169 -7.82 37.15 7.78
CA SER A 169 -8.52 37.94 6.74
C SER A 169 -7.80 39.24 6.36
N ASP A 170 -6.84 39.73 7.15
CA ASP A 170 -6.16 41.00 6.91
C ASP A 170 -4.64 40.83 6.85
N THR A 171 -4.09 40.39 5.72
CA THR A 171 -2.68 40.69 5.41
C THR A 171 -2.38 40.62 3.92
N THR A 172 -1.78 41.69 3.43
CA THR A 172 -1.29 41.90 2.07
C THR A 172 -0.27 40.84 1.63
N PRO A 173 -0.13 40.57 0.31
CA PRO A 173 0.68 39.46 -0.24
C PRO A 173 2.17 39.47 0.13
N ALA A 174 2.71 40.58 0.67
CA ALA A 174 4.11 40.69 1.12
C ALA A 174 4.38 40.00 2.48
N ALA A 175 3.40 39.93 3.38
CA ALA A 175 3.58 39.35 4.73
C ALA A 175 3.64 37.81 4.74
N ILE A 176 3.07 37.17 3.71
CA ILE A 176 3.07 35.71 3.52
C ILE A 176 4.50 35.17 3.23
N ALA A 177 5.43 36.03 2.78
CA ALA A 177 6.79 35.62 2.47
C ALA A 177 7.68 35.40 3.72
N ALA A 178 7.36 36.00 4.87
CA ALA A 178 8.23 35.98 6.05
C ALA A 178 8.04 34.73 6.94
N ASN A 179 6.88 34.07 6.88
CA ASN A 179 6.59 32.85 7.65
C ASN A 179 6.14 31.71 6.74
N LEU A 180 6.96 31.41 5.73
CA LEU A 180 6.76 30.23 4.89
C LEU A 180 7.04 28.98 5.73
N ASN A 181 6.03 28.12 5.86
CA ASN A 181 6.17 26.78 6.40
C ASN A 181 7.36 26.07 5.74
N PRO A 182 8.11 25.20 6.44
CA PRO A 182 9.32 24.55 5.90
C PRO A 182 9.09 23.87 4.54
N LEU A 183 7.89 23.32 4.32
CA LEU A 183 7.46 22.76 3.03
C LEU A 183 7.45 23.80 1.89
N GLN A 184 6.98 25.01 2.16
CA GLN A 184 6.92 26.07 1.16
C GLN A 184 8.31 26.63 0.84
N LYS A 185 9.23 26.64 1.83
CA LYS A 185 10.64 26.97 1.59
C LYS A 185 11.30 25.94 0.67
N LEU A 186 11.05 24.64 0.90
CA LEU A 186 11.53 23.56 0.05
C LEU A 186 11.00 23.70 -1.39
N VAL A 187 9.69 23.89 -1.56
CA VAL A 187 9.07 24.09 -2.88
C VAL A 187 9.69 25.28 -3.61
N LYS A 188 9.85 26.43 -2.94
CA LYS A 188 10.52 27.60 -3.53
C LYS A 188 11.97 27.32 -3.87
N SER A 189 12.70 26.57 -3.05
CA SER A 189 14.09 26.20 -3.33
C SER A 189 14.20 25.33 -4.59
N VAL A 190 13.31 24.34 -4.76
CA VAL A 190 13.27 23.48 -5.94
C VAL A 190 13.00 24.31 -7.20
N ILE A 191 12.03 25.21 -7.15
CA ILE A 191 11.65 26.08 -8.28
C ILE A 191 12.76 27.07 -8.63
N ASN A 192 13.41 27.66 -7.62
CA ASN A 192 14.42 28.70 -7.83
C ASN A 192 15.81 28.16 -8.18
N THR A 193 16.08 26.87 -7.95
CA THR A 193 17.38 26.23 -8.24
C THR A 193 17.25 24.93 -9.05
N PRO A 194 16.61 24.96 -10.23
CA PRO A 194 16.26 23.74 -10.97
C PRO A 194 17.49 22.97 -11.47
N LYS A 195 18.54 23.67 -11.95
CA LYS A 195 19.77 23.02 -12.45
C LYS A 195 20.52 22.26 -11.35
N LEU A 196 20.59 22.84 -10.15
CA LEU A 196 21.24 22.20 -8.99
C LEU A 196 20.44 20.98 -8.51
N THR A 197 19.12 21.13 -8.41
CA THR A 197 18.21 20.05 -8.00
C THR A 197 18.28 18.86 -8.97
N LEU A 198 18.25 19.14 -10.28
CA LEU A 198 18.39 18.11 -11.32
C LEU A 198 19.76 17.44 -11.29
N SER A 199 20.84 18.20 -11.10
CA SER A 199 22.19 17.65 -11.01
C SER A 199 22.36 16.73 -9.79
N LEU A 200 21.85 17.13 -8.62
CA LEU A 200 21.92 16.32 -7.39
C LEU A 200 21.11 15.02 -7.50
N LEU A 201 19.85 15.09 -7.93
CA LEU A 201 19.01 13.91 -8.12
C LEU A 201 19.55 13.00 -9.23
N GLY A 202 20.06 13.59 -10.32
CA GLY A 202 20.63 12.86 -11.45
C GLY A 202 21.91 12.12 -11.07
N THR A 203 22.85 12.79 -10.37
CA THR A 203 24.09 12.16 -9.90
C THR A 203 23.81 11.03 -8.91
N PHE A 204 22.86 11.23 -7.99
CA PHE A 204 22.43 10.17 -7.07
C PHE A 204 21.81 8.97 -7.79
N ALA A 205 20.96 9.22 -8.80
CA ALA A 205 20.37 8.15 -9.61
C ALA A 205 21.43 7.37 -10.40
N ILE A 206 22.39 8.07 -11.02
CA ILE A 206 23.52 7.44 -11.73
C ILE A 206 24.36 6.59 -10.77
N MET A 207 24.69 7.14 -9.60
CA MET A 207 25.46 6.41 -8.58
C MET A 207 24.73 5.13 -8.12
N SER A 208 23.41 5.18 -7.96
CA SER A 208 22.61 4.01 -7.61
C SER A 208 22.62 2.93 -8.72
N VAL A 209 22.58 3.34 -9.99
CA VAL A 209 22.68 2.42 -11.15
C VAL A 209 24.04 1.73 -11.20
N LEU A 210 25.12 2.45 -10.88
CA LEU A 210 26.47 1.88 -10.83
C LEU A 210 26.63 0.81 -9.74
N CYS A 211 25.76 0.80 -8.72
CA CYS A 211 25.75 -0.22 -7.66
C CYS A 211 24.93 -1.48 -8.03
N ILE A 212 24.18 -1.52 -9.13
CA ILE A 212 23.38 -2.69 -9.54
C ILE A 212 24.22 -3.99 -9.64
N PRO A 213 25.46 -3.99 -10.19
CA PRO A 213 26.28 -5.20 -10.27
C PRO A 213 26.67 -5.79 -8.91
N MET A 214 26.55 -5.03 -7.82
CA MET A 214 26.83 -5.54 -6.47
C MET A 214 25.68 -6.40 -5.91
N ASN A 215 24.54 -6.47 -6.59
CA ASN A 215 23.41 -7.29 -6.17
C ASN A 215 23.70 -8.78 -6.37
N ARG A 216 23.70 -9.56 -5.28
CA ARG A 216 23.86 -11.02 -5.32
C ARG A 216 22.50 -11.67 -5.18
N ILE A 217 22.17 -12.58 -6.11
CA ILE A 217 20.93 -13.36 -6.04
C ILE A 217 21.13 -14.47 -5.01
N ASN A 218 20.15 -14.65 -4.12
CA ASN A 218 20.14 -15.70 -3.11
C ASN A 218 18.93 -16.62 -3.31
N ASP A 219 19.21 -17.87 -3.69
CA ASP A 219 18.28 -18.96 -3.90
C ASP A 219 18.32 -20.01 -2.77
N ALA A 220 19.19 -19.83 -1.77
CA ALA A 220 19.30 -20.72 -0.63
C ALA A 220 18.13 -20.50 0.35
N TYR A 221 17.10 -21.33 0.26
CA TYR A 221 15.90 -21.24 1.11
C TYR A 221 16.21 -21.24 2.62
N VAL A 222 17.25 -21.98 3.03
CA VAL A 222 17.68 -22.06 4.43
C VAL A 222 18.11 -20.68 4.94
N GLU A 223 18.67 -19.81 4.09
CA GLU A 223 19.15 -18.47 4.47
C GLU A 223 18.02 -17.47 4.73
N TYR A 224 16.78 -17.84 4.44
CA TYR A 224 15.61 -17.00 4.76
C TYR A 224 15.20 -17.14 6.24
N PHE A 225 15.71 -18.14 6.95
CA PHE A 225 15.52 -18.29 8.40
C PHE A 225 16.60 -17.56 9.18
N SER A 226 16.23 -16.99 10.33
CA SER A 226 17.22 -16.35 11.20
C SER A 226 18.19 -17.38 11.78
N THR A 227 19.43 -16.94 12.01
CA THR A 227 20.54 -17.72 12.61
C THR A 227 20.22 -18.26 14.01
N ASP A 228 19.17 -17.75 14.64
CA ASP A 228 18.75 -18.11 16.00
C ASP A 228 17.75 -19.28 16.02
N THR A 229 17.25 -19.71 14.86
CA THR A 229 16.34 -20.86 14.79
C THR A 229 17.09 -22.19 14.82
N THR A 230 16.56 -23.17 15.55
CA THR A 230 17.15 -24.52 15.64
C THR A 230 17.31 -25.15 14.26
N PHE A 231 16.31 -25.02 13.39
CA PHE A 231 16.38 -25.49 12.01
C PHE A 231 17.57 -24.89 11.24
N ARG A 232 17.83 -23.58 11.38
CA ARG A 232 18.98 -22.92 10.72
C ARG A 232 20.30 -23.42 11.27
N GLN A 233 20.43 -23.54 12.60
CA GLN A 233 21.65 -24.01 13.26
C GLN A 233 21.98 -25.47 12.91
N ASP A 234 20.98 -26.34 12.91
CA ASP A 234 21.13 -27.76 12.56
C ASP A 234 21.50 -27.91 11.08
N THR A 235 20.86 -27.13 10.21
CA THR A 235 21.16 -27.17 8.76
C THR A 235 22.54 -26.60 8.45
N ASP A 236 22.94 -25.51 9.10
CA ASP A 236 24.29 -24.96 8.98
C ASP A 236 25.33 -25.94 9.52
N PHE A 237 25.04 -26.64 10.62
CA PHE A 237 25.92 -27.69 11.15
C PHE A 237 26.09 -28.83 10.15
N ILE A 238 25.00 -29.34 9.57
CA ILE A 238 25.04 -30.37 8.51
C ILE A 238 25.80 -29.85 7.29
N ALA A 239 25.58 -28.60 6.89
CA ALA A 239 26.24 -28.01 5.74
C ALA A 239 27.76 -27.91 5.91
N HIS A 240 28.23 -27.52 7.11
CA HIS A 240 29.66 -27.38 7.39
C HIS A 240 30.35 -28.70 7.73
N ASN A 241 29.64 -29.68 8.30
CA ASN A 241 30.25 -30.91 8.85
C ASN A 241 29.90 -32.19 8.09
N LEU A 242 28.78 -32.22 7.36
CA LEU A 242 28.17 -33.44 6.82
C LEU A 242 27.83 -33.29 5.32
N THR A 243 28.83 -32.86 4.53
CA THR A 243 28.82 -32.78 3.04
C THR A 243 27.82 -31.84 2.38
N GLY A 244 27.00 -31.10 3.13
CA GLY A 244 26.00 -30.20 2.54
C GLY A 244 24.60 -30.80 2.44
N VAL A 245 23.59 -29.94 2.36
CA VAL A 245 22.18 -30.35 2.12
C VAL A 245 21.79 -30.18 0.64
N TYR A 246 22.62 -29.49 -0.14
CA TYR A 246 22.40 -29.27 -1.57
C TYR A 246 23.16 -30.33 -2.39
N SER A 247 22.42 -31.17 -3.11
CA SER A 247 22.96 -32.10 -4.12
C SER A 247 22.91 -31.46 -5.51
N ILE A 248 23.93 -31.75 -6.33
CA ILE A 248 23.88 -31.46 -7.76
C ILE A 248 23.46 -32.75 -8.46
N GLU A 249 22.24 -32.76 -8.99
CA GLU A 249 21.72 -33.88 -9.78
C GLU A 249 21.97 -33.63 -11.27
N LEU A 250 22.63 -34.57 -11.95
CA LEU A 250 22.92 -34.50 -13.37
C LEU A 250 22.08 -35.53 -14.13
N ASP A 251 21.00 -35.06 -14.79
CA ASP A 251 20.21 -35.92 -15.68
C ASP A 251 20.82 -35.93 -17.09
N ILE A 252 21.45 -37.06 -17.46
CA ILE A 252 22.00 -37.29 -18.79
C ILE A 252 20.94 -38.02 -19.64
N LYS A 253 20.25 -37.25 -20.48
CA LYS A 253 19.25 -37.78 -21.41
C LYS A 253 19.93 -38.61 -22.52
N SER A 254 19.90 -39.94 -22.40
CA SER A 254 20.42 -40.87 -23.42
C SER A 254 19.51 -40.93 -24.66
N SER A 255 20.11 -40.99 -25.85
CA SER A 255 19.38 -41.15 -27.12
C SER A 255 18.76 -42.55 -27.32
N ARG A 256 19.07 -43.51 -26.43
CA ARG A 256 18.29 -44.74 -26.24
C ARG A 256 17.54 -44.58 -24.91
N ASN A 257 16.25 -44.95 -24.88
CA ASN A 257 15.36 -44.95 -23.70
C ASN A 257 15.91 -45.79 -22.52
N VAL A 258 16.99 -45.33 -21.90
CA VAL A 258 17.56 -45.86 -20.66
C VAL A 258 18.06 -44.64 -19.90
N SER A 259 17.22 -44.12 -19.02
CA SER A 259 17.61 -43.16 -18.00
C SER A 259 18.36 -43.92 -16.90
N VAL A 260 19.62 -43.55 -16.67
CA VAL A 260 20.39 -44.01 -15.52
C VAL A 260 20.47 -42.81 -14.57
N ILE A 261 19.88 -42.94 -13.38
CA ILE A 261 19.94 -41.96 -12.32
C ILE A 261 21.15 -42.36 -11.44
N CYS A 262 22.16 -41.50 -11.36
CA CYS A 262 23.33 -41.65 -10.47
C CYS A 262 23.41 -40.44 -9.54
#